data_AF-A0A504Z5J0-F1
#
_entry.id   AF-A0A504Z5J0-F1
#
_cell.length_a   1.000
_cell.length_b   1.000
_cell.length_c   1.000
_cell.angle_alpha   90.00
_cell.angle_beta   90.00
_cell.angle_gamma   90.00
#
_symmetry.space_group_name_H-M   'P 1'
#
loop_
_entity.id
_entity.type
_entity.pdbx_description
1 polymer ?
#
loop_
_entity_poly.entity_id
_entity_poly.type
_entity_poly.pdbx_seq_one_letter_code
_entity_poly.pdbx_strand_id
1 'polypeptide(L)'
;MHIHPCVRASPPAHTHKNATHDRLVHTDSTDRCYLGSGACAVPLILLWCLGYASPFHPPTFDVNMSMTYKGTLTYPPTFSPEADADALHKACKGINTDEDTINAIVGHRNHKQRAEIRETYFRKYQKPRLPGDYYDFTIPQDLVEVLKSSTKGDYDSLLQSLFRGHMKLLAYDLFKGMKGLGTNDTVLNEIICCCNNTEIYMLKKAYD
;
A
#
# COMPACT_ATOMS: atom_id res chain seq x y z
N MET A 1 -21.46 -45.41 33.15
CA MET A 1 -21.22 -44.00 32.79
C MET A 1 -21.89 -43.72 31.46
N HIS A 2 -23.14 -43.23 31.52
CA HIS A 2 -23.87 -42.74 30.35
C HIS A 2 -23.61 -41.26 30.20
N ILE A 3 -23.17 -40.83 29.03
CA ILE A 3 -23.07 -39.43 28.63
C ILE A 3 -23.86 -39.27 27.33
N HIS A 4 -24.99 -38.54 27.42
CA HIS A 4 -25.82 -38.14 26.29
C HIS A 4 -25.18 -36.93 25.57
N PRO A 5 -25.23 -36.86 24.23
CA PRO A 5 -24.83 -35.66 23.47
C PRO A 5 -25.97 -34.63 23.40
N CYS A 6 -25.64 -33.37 23.65
CA CYS A 6 -26.54 -32.22 23.58
C CYS A 6 -26.61 -31.69 22.13
N VAL A 7 -27.79 -31.78 21.50
CA VAL A 7 -28.11 -31.18 20.20
C VAL A 7 -28.45 -29.71 20.39
N ARG A 8 -27.73 -28.80 19.72
CA ARG A 8 -28.03 -27.36 19.72
C ARG A 8 -28.92 -27.03 18.52
N ALA A 9 -30.17 -26.68 18.81
CA ALA A 9 -31.13 -26.16 17.84
C ALA A 9 -30.80 -24.71 17.45
N SER A 10 -30.92 -24.38 16.17
CA SER A 10 -30.88 -23.00 15.64
C SER A 10 -32.30 -22.43 15.58
N PRO A 11 -32.55 -21.16 15.95
CA PRO A 11 -33.83 -20.52 15.68
C PRO A 11 -33.85 -19.77 14.32
N PRO A 12 -35.05 -19.57 13.72
CA PRO A 12 -35.22 -19.20 12.32
C PRO A 12 -35.26 -17.69 12.05
N ALA A 13 -35.06 -17.34 10.77
CA ALA A 13 -35.21 -16.00 10.20
C ALA A 13 -36.68 -15.65 9.92
N HIS A 14 -37.11 -14.42 10.23
CA HIS A 14 -38.34 -13.81 9.68
C HIS A 14 -38.27 -12.26 9.60
N THR A 15 -38.19 -11.78 8.36
CA THR A 15 -38.99 -10.72 7.68
C THR A 15 -39.50 -9.46 8.42
N HIS A 16 -39.07 -8.30 7.88
CA HIS A 16 -39.77 -7.03 7.54
C HIS A 16 -40.92 -6.49 8.42
N LYS A 17 -40.80 -5.22 8.89
CA LYS A 17 -41.79 -4.11 8.72
C LYS A 17 -41.13 -2.72 8.88
N ASN A 18 -41.51 -1.79 8.00
CA ASN A 18 -41.27 -0.34 8.07
C ASN A 18 -42.29 0.33 9.03
N ALA A 19 -41.92 1.47 9.62
CA ALA A 19 -42.71 2.73 9.74
C ALA A 19 -42.42 3.53 11.03
N THR A 20 -41.86 4.72 10.84
CA THR A 20 -42.20 6.02 11.46
C THR A 20 -42.83 6.08 12.86
N HIS A 21 -42.15 6.78 13.78
CA HIS A 21 -42.81 7.76 14.64
C HIS A 21 -41.85 8.87 15.08
N ASP A 22 -42.21 10.10 14.73
CA ASP A 22 -41.63 11.34 15.24
C ASP A 22 -41.69 11.42 16.77
N ARG A 23 -40.60 11.92 17.38
CA ARG A 23 -40.72 12.85 18.50
C ARG A 23 -39.54 13.81 18.56
N LEU A 24 -39.84 15.03 18.14
CA LEU A 24 -39.13 16.27 18.37
C LEU A 24 -38.73 16.45 19.84
N VAL A 25 -37.48 16.84 20.10
CA VAL A 25 -37.13 17.65 21.26
C VAL A 25 -36.47 18.93 20.74
N HIS A 26 -37.09 20.03 21.16
CA HIS A 26 -36.79 21.40 20.80
C HIS A 26 -35.36 21.84 21.15
N THR A 27 -34.87 22.71 20.27
CA THR A 27 -33.81 23.69 20.43
C THR A 27 -34.14 24.71 21.53
N ASP A 28 -33.10 25.17 22.24
CA ASP A 28 -32.70 26.59 22.39
C ASP A 28 -32.14 26.87 23.80
N SER A 29 -30.92 27.42 23.85
CA SER A 29 -30.50 28.43 24.83
C SER A 29 -29.09 28.90 24.50
N THR A 30 -29.06 30.09 23.92
CA THR A 30 -27.95 30.97 23.59
C THR A 30 -27.19 31.52 24.81
N ASP A 31 -25.95 31.92 24.54
CA ASP A 31 -25.24 33.07 25.11
C ASP A 31 -24.87 33.10 26.60
N ARG A 32 -23.57 32.84 26.84
CA ARG A 32 -22.81 33.56 27.86
C ARG A 32 -21.32 33.45 27.61
N CYS A 33 -20.72 34.45 26.96
CA CYS A 33 -19.31 34.83 27.16
C CYS A 33 -19.02 36.17 26.44
N TYR A 34 -18.53 37.14 27.25
CA TYR A 34 -17.85 38.39 26.88
C TYR A 34 -18.68 39.60 26.44
N LEU A 35 -19.24 40.30 27.43
CA LEU A 35 -19.24 41.76 27.46
C LEU A 35 -18.65 42.21 28.80
N GLY A 36 -17.42 42.71 28.76
CA GLY A 36 -16.70 43.29 29.89
C GLY A 36 -15.95 44.51 29.39
N SER A 37 -16.64 45.65 29.46
CA SER A 37 -16.15 46.98 29.12
C SER A 37 -14.95 47.37 29.99
N GLY A 38 -13.79 47.56 29.38
CA GLY A 38 -12.62 48.18 29.98
C GLY A 38 -12.06 49.19 28.98
N ALA A 39 -12.26 50.48 29.26
CA ALA A 39 -11.75 51.57 28.46
C ALA A 39 -10.21 51.61 28.54
N CYS A 40 -9.52 51.34 27.44
CA CYS A 40 -8.11 51.63 27.29
C CYS A 40 -7.97 52.92 26.49
N ALA A 41 -7.52 53.95 27.17
CA ALA A 41 -7.24 55.27 26.63
C ALA A 41 -6.30 55.18 25.41
N VAL A 42 -6.65 55.94 24.38
CA VAL A 42 -5.81 56.24 23.23
C VAL A 42 -4.81 57.31 23.62
N PRO A 43 -3.50 57.14 23.33
CA PRO A 43 -2.65 58.28 23.05
C PRO A 43 -2.17 58.22 21.59
N LEU A 44 -2.51 59.30 20.90
CA LEU A 44 -1.96 59.75 19.63
C LEU A 44 -0.43 59.70 19.63
N ILE A 45 0.15 58.76 18.88
CA ILE A 45 1.41 58.97 18.17
C ILE A 45 1.19 58.53 16.72
N LEU A 46 0.55 59.44 15.98
CA LEU A 46 0.82 59.67 14.57
C LEU A 46 2.34 59.83 14.39
N LEU A 47 3.02 58.92 13.66
CA LEU A 47 4.19 59.18 12.79
C LEU A 47 5.00 57.93 12.40
N TRP A 48 4.38 56.81 12.01
CA TRP A 48 5.07 55.75 11.23
C TRP A 48 4.25 55.27 10.02
N CYS A 49 3.56 56.22 9.36
CA CYS A 49 2.95 56.04 8.03
C CYS A 49 3.78 56.69 6.91
N LEU A 50 5.10 56.74 7.05
CA LEU A 50 6.00 57.05 5.93
C LEU A 50 6.70 55.77 5.47
N GLY A 51 5.97 55.04 4.62
CA GLY A 51 6.55 54.47 3.40
C GLY A 51 7.61 53.40 3.55
N TYR A 52 7.24 52.22 4.03
CA TYR A 52 7.79 50.95 3.51
C TYR A 52 6.67 49.91 3.44
N ALA A 53 5.78 50.08 2.46
CA ALA A 53 5.05 48.96 1.92
C ALA A 53 6.05 48.15 1.07
N SER A 54 6.87 47.33 1.72
CA SER A 54 7.55 46.26 1.01
C SER A 54 6.48 45.25 0.61
N PRO A 55 6.19 45.05 -0.68
CA PRO A 55 5.33 43.94 -1.07
C PRO A 55 6.11 42.68 -0.72
N PHE A 56 5.73 42.04 0.40
CA PHE A 56 6.05 40.65 0.62
C PHE A 56 5.27 39.86 -0.43
N HIS A 57 5.80 39.85 -1.65
CA HIS A 57 5.43 38.86 -2.64
C HIS A 57 5.96 37.54 -2.06
N PRO A 58 5.10 36.55 -1.74
CA PRO A 58 5.62 35.21 -1.56
C PRO A 58 6.40 34.89 -2.84
N PRO A 59 7.61 34.31 -2.77
CA PRO A 59 8.24 33.82 -3.98
C PRO A 59 7.21 32.94 -4.68
N THR A 60 6.76 33.34 -5.87
CA THR A 60 6.05 32.44 -6.76
C THR A 60 7.08 31.35 -7.01
N PHE A 61 6.93 30.24 -6.29
CA PHE A 61 7.72 29.06 -6.52
C PHE A 61 7.31 28.63 -7.93
N ASP A 62 8.11 29.02 -8.92
CA ASP A 62 7.94 28.54 -10.28
C ASP A 62 8.11 27.03 -10.22
N VAL A 63 6.99 26.32 -10.10
CA VAL A 63 6.87 24.86 -10.23
C VAL A 63 7.09 24.45 -11.68
N ASN A 64 8.15 24.97 -12.31
CA ASN A 64 8.68 24.44 -13.56
C ASN A 64 9.97 23.67 -13.29
N MET A 65 9.99 22.93 -12.18
CA MET A 65 11.04 21.99 -11.87
C MET A 65 10.73 20.67 -12.59
N SER A 66 11.02 20.62 -13.89
CA SER A 66 11.17 19.35 -14.61
C SER A 66 12.45 18.65 -14.11
N MET A 67 12.44 18.23 -12.84
CA MET A 67 13.47 17.37 -12.28
C MET A 67 13.18 15.95 -12.77
N THR A 68 13.83 15.57 -13.87
CA THR A 68 13.81 14.16 -14.32
C THR A 68 14.63 13.34 -13.34
N TYR A 69 13.99 12.76 -12.34
CA TYR A 69 14.62 11.80 -11.43
C TYR A 69 15.07 10.57 -12.24
N LYS A 70 16.39 10.34 -12.28
CA LYS A 70 16.99 9.22 -13.02
C LYS A 70 17.26 8.07 -12.07
N GLY A 71 16.43 7.03 -12.15
CA GLY A 71 16.64 5.78 -11.42
C GLY A 71 17.90 5.04 -11.89
N THR A 72 18.44 4.17 -11.02
CA THR A 72 19.63 3.36 -11.30
C THR A 72 19.34 2.12 -12.16
N LEU A 73 18.10 1.63 -12.14
CA LEU A 73 17.68 0.45 -12.90
C LEU A 73 17.71 0.73 -14.41
N THR A 74 18.63 0.07 -15.10
CA THR A 74 18.64 -0.01 -16.57
C THR A 74 17.87 -1.25 -17.02
N TYR A 75 16.99 -1.10 -18.00
CA TYR A 75 16.20 -2.20 -18.55
C TYR A 75 16.10 -2.07 -20.08
N PRO A 76 15.98 -3.18 -20.82
CA PRO A 76 15.92 -3.14 -22.27
C PRO A 76 14.57 -2.54 -22.74
N PRO A 77 14.56 -1.67 -23.77
CA PRO A 77 13.32 -1.09 -24.29
C PRO A 77 12.46 -2.14 -25.01
N THR A 78 13.10 -3.14 -25.61
CA THR A 78 12.46 -4.29 -26.26
C THR A 78 12.85 -5.56 -25.52
N PHE A 79 11.87 -6.37 -25.13
CA PHE A 79 12.09 -7.63 -24.44
C PHE A 79 10.98 -8.63 -24.79
N SER A 80 11.18 -9.91 -24.49
CA SER A 80 10.16 -10.95 -24.65
C SER A 80 9.76 -11.50 -23.29
N PRO A 81 8.53 -11.22 -22.82
CA PRO A 81 7.98 -11.81 -21.60
C PRO A 81 8.00 -13.35 -21.64
N GLU A 82 7.75 -13.92 -22.82
CA GLU A 82 7.75 -15.37 -23.04
C GLU A 82 9.13 -16.00 -22.83
N ALA A 83 10.19 -15.39 -23.36
CA ALA A 83 11.55 -15.90 -23.23
C ALA A 83 12.06 -15.78 -21.79
N ASP A 84 11.78 -14.65 -21.14
CA ASP A 84 12.12 -14.44 -19.72
C ASP A 84 11.37 -15.42 -18.82
N ALA A 85 10.08 -15.66 -19.08
CA ALA A 85 9.29 -16.64 -18.34
C ALA A 85 9.85 -18.07 -18.48
N ASP A 86 10.24 -18.48 -19.69
CA ASP A 86 10.82 -19.81 -19.94
C ASP A 86 12.17 -19.97 -19.27
N ALA A 87 13.01 -18.93 -19.31
CA ALA A 87 14.31 -18.92 -18.65
C ALA A 87 14.17 -19.01 -17.12
N LEU A 88 13.26 -18.23 -16.53
CA LEU A 88 12.96 -18.30 -15.09
C LEU A 88 12.40 -19.68 -14.69
N HIS A 89 11.52 -20.26 -15.51
CA HIS A 89 11.00 -21.61 -15.26
C HIS A 89 12.14 -22.64 -15.23
N LYS A 90 13.05 -22.59 -16.20
CA LYS A 90 14.21 -23.48 -16.26
C LYS A 90 15.14 -23.28 -15.06
N ALA A 91 15.38 -22.03 -14.66
CA ALA A 91 16.23 -21.68 -13.53
C ALA A 91 15.71 -22.25 -12.19
N CYS A 92 14.39 -22.37 -12.03
CA CYS A 92 13.75 -22.87 -10.80
C CYS A 92 13.44 -24.38 -10.79
N LYS A 93 13.57 -25.11 -11.91
CA LYS A 93 13.13 -26.52 -12.02
C LYS A 93 14.16 -27.56 -11.53
N GLY A 94 15.43 -27.17 -11.38
CA GLY A 94 16.52 -28.06 -11.00
C GLY A 94 16.64 -28.33 -9.50
N ILE A 95 17.48 -29.30 -9.13
CA ILE A 95 17.90 -29.52 -7.72
C ILE A 95 18.65 -28.28 -7.19
N ASN A 96 19.37 -27.60 -8.08
CA ASN A 96 20.03 -26.34 -7.82
C ASN A 96 19.28 -25.23 -8.58
N THR A 97 19.09 -24.10 -7.91
CA THR A 97 18.51 -22.89 -8.48
C THR A 97 19.59 -22.12 -9.22
N ASP A 98 19.32 -21.74 -10.47
CA ASP A 98 20.21 -20.87 -11.24
C ASP A 98 19.96 -19.40 -10.89
N GLU A 99 20.56 -18.95 -9.79
CA GLU A 99 20.40 -17.58 -9.27
C GLU A 99 20.97 -16.52 -10.23
N ASP A 100 22.01 -16.86 -11.00
CA ASP A 100 22.62 -15.96 -11.99
C ASP A 100 21.63 -15.59 -13.09
N THR A 101 20.90 -16.59 -13.61
CA THR A 101 19.82 -16.35 -14.58
C THR A 101 18.69 -15.51 -13.98
N ILE A 102 18.29 -15.79 -12.73
CA ILE A 102 17.25 -15.01 -12.04
C ILE A 102 17.70 -13.54 -11.90
N ASN A 103 18.93 -13.30 -11.46
CA ASN A 103 19.49 -11.95 -11.28
C ASN A 103 19.60 -11.19 -12.61
N ALA A 104 20.09 -11.85 -13.66
CA ALA A 104 20.21 -11.26 -14.99
C ALA A 104 18.85 -10.80 -15.54
N ILE A 105 17.77 -11.51 -15.23
CA ILE A 105 16.42 -11.14 -15.66
C ILE A 105 15.79 -10.15 -14.68
N VAL A 106 15.51 -10.56 -13.44
CA VAL A 106 14.70 -9.78 -12.49
C VAL A 106 15.38 -8.46 -12.11
N GLY A 107 16.72 -8.44 -12.05
CA GLY A 107 17.53 -7.25 -11.77
C GLY A 107 17.61 -6.25 -12.92
N HIS A 108 17.21 -6.64 -14.14
CA HIS A 108 17.29 -5.79 -15.35
C HIS A 108 15.93 -5.67 -16.05
N ARG A 109 14.83 -5.81 -15.30
CA ARG A 109 13.46 -5.58 -15.77
C ARG A 109 12.75 -4.61 -14.84
N ASN A 110 12.09 -3.62 -15.42
CA ASN A 110 11.29 -2.68 -14.64
C ASN A 110 10.02 -3.35 -14.08
N HIS A 111 9.32 -2.68 -13.18
CA HIS A 111 8.11 -3.23 -12.55
C HIS A 111 7.03 -3.64 -13.56
N LYS A 112 6.83 -2.88 -14.65
CA LYS A 112 5.85 -3.23 -15.70
C LYS A 112 6.25 -4.49 -16.44
N GLN A 113 7.51 -4.58 -16.88
CA GLN A 113 8.06 -5.76 -17.54
C GLN A 113 7.99 -6.99 -16.65
N ARG A 114 8.30 -6.85 -15.35
CA ARG A 114 8.16 -7.96 -14.38
C ARG A 114 6.71 -8.42 -14.22
N ALA A 115 5.75 -7.50 -14.27
CA ALA A 115 4.33 -7.85 -14.26
C ALA A 115 3.92 -8.64 -15.52
N GLU A 116 4.39 -8.23 -16.70
CA GLU A 116 4.15 -8.93 -17.98
C GLU A 116 4.78 -10.33 -18.00
N ILE A 117 5.99 -10.48 -17.43
CA ILE A 117 6.65 -11.79 -17.27
C ILE A 117 5.83 -12.67 -16.35
N ARG A 118 5.38 -12.14 -15.21
CA ARG A 118 4.54 -12.87 -14.25
C ARG A 118 3.23 -13.34 -14.88
N GLU A 119 2.56 -12.48 -15.64
CA GLU A 119 1.33 -12.83 -16.36
C GLU A 119 1.58 -13.90 -17.43
N THR A 120 2.64 -13.74 -18.22
CA THR A 120 3.01 -14.71 -19.25
C THR A 120 3.42 -16.05 -18.66
N TYR A 121 4.16 -16.04 -17.56
CA TYR A 121 4.52 -17.24 -16.80
C TYR A 121 3.27 -17.96 -16.31
N PHE A 122 2.34 -17.23 -15.71
CA PHE A 122 1.05 -17.77 -15.26
C PHE A 122 0.29 -18.43 -16.42
N ARG A 123 0.13 -17.73 -17.55
CA ARG A 123 -0.55 -18.27 -18.74
C ARG A 123 0.12 -19.55 -19.29
N LYS A 124 1.46 -19.63 -19.25
CA LYS A 124 2.22 -20.76 -19.81
C LYS A 124 2.27 -21.98 -18.89
N TYR A 125 2.48 -21.76 -17.59
CA TYR A 125 2.86 -22.82 -16.65
C TYR A 125 1.78 -23.11 -15.60
N GLN A 126 0.68 -22.38 -15.60
CA GLN A 126 -0.43 -22.71 -14.72
C GLN A 126 -0.99 -24.09 -15.10
N LYS A 127 -0.96 -25.01 -14.14
CA LYS A 127 -1.67 -26.28 -14.27
C LYS A 127 -3.19 -26.01 -14.21
N PRO A 128 -3.99 -26.57 -15.13
CA PRO A 128 -5.44 -26.55 -15.00
C PRO A 128 -5.82 -27.19 -13.66
N ARG A 129 -6.58 -26.49 -12.81
CA ARG A 129 -7.22 -27.14 -11.66
C ARG A 129 -8.21 -28.16 -12.21
N LEU A 130 -8.01 -29.45 -11.92
CA LEU A 130 -8.99 -30.45 -12.32
C LEU A 130 -10.24 -30.27 -11.44
N PRO A 131 -11.45 -30.36 -12.03
CA PRO A 131 -12.69 -30.35 -11.25
C PRO A 131 -12.76 -31.63 -10.41
N GLY A 132 -12.43 -31.52 -9.12
CA GLY A 132 -12.39 -32.66 -8.19
C GLY A 132 -11.20 -32.66 -7.24
N ASP A 133 -10.16 -31.86 -7.54
CA ASP A 133 -8.99 -31.66 -6.66
C ASP A 133 -9.37 -30.73 -5.50
N TYR A 134 -10.22 -31.22 -4.61
CA TYR A 134 -10.76 -30.46 -3.47
C TYR A 134 -9.76 -30.34 -2.30
N TYR A 135 -8.60 -31.01 -2.38
CA TYR A 135 -7.61 -31.03 -1.29
C TYR A 135 -6.14 -30.92 -1.71
N ASP A 136 -5.83 -30.52 -2.95
CA ASP A 136 -4.46 -30.09 -3.24
C ASP A 136 -4.34 -28.58 -2.98
N PHE A 137 -3.70 -28.25 -1.85
CA PHE A 137 -3.31 -26.89 -1.47
C PHE A 137 -2.24 -26.29 -2.39
N THR A 138 -1.92 -26.93 -3.52
CA THR A 138 -1.04 -26.34 -4.54
C THR A 138 -1.67 -25.06 -5.09
N ILE A 139 -1.21 -23.94 -4.52
CA ILE A 139 -1.44 -22.57 -4.96
C ILE A 139 -1.14 -22.53 -6.46
N PRO A 140 -1.98 -21.91 -7.32
CA PRO A 140 -1.63 -21.72 -8.73
C PRO A 140 -0.18 -21.21 -8.80
N GLN A 141 0.65 -21.83 -9.66
CA GLN A 141 2.09 -21.55 -9.76
C GLN A 141 2.31 -20.13 -10.28
N ASP A 142 2.09 -19.17 -9.39
CA ASP A 142 2.49 -17.81 -9.54
C ASP A 142 4.01 -17.77 -9.52
N LEU A 143 4.60 -16.98 -10.42
CA LEU A 143 6.05 -16.88 -10.56
C LEU A 143 6.72 -16.55 -9.21
N VAL A 144 6.09 -15.73 -8.37
CA VAL A 144 6.61 -15.34 -7.06
C VAL A 144 6.67 -16.53 -6.09
N GLU A 145 5.67 -17.42 -6.10
CA GLU A 145 5.67 -18.62 -5.26
C GLU A 145 6.70 -19.64 -5.75
N VAL A 146 6.89 -19.76 -7.07
CA VAL A 146 7.94 -20.61 -7.63
C VAL A 146 9.32 -20.11 -7.19
N LEU A 147 9.59 -18.80 -7.34
CA LEU A 147 10.83 -18.19 -6.90
C LEU A 147 11.06 -18.41 -5.39
N LYS A 148 10.03 -18.22 -4.58
CA LYS A 148 10.06 -18.48 -3.13
C LYS A 148 10.33 -19.93 -2.76
N SER A 149 9.78 -20.89 -3.51
CA SER A 149 10.06 -22.31 -3.26
C SER A 149 11.49 -22.70 -3.64
N SER A 150 12.10 -21.97 -4.57
CA SER A 150 13.45 -22.21 -5.08
C SER A 150 14.56 -21.43 -4.37
N THR A 151 14.22 -20.43 -3.55
CA THR A 151 15.18 -19.53 -2.89
C THR A 151 14.89 -19.43 -1.38
N LYS A 152 15.84 -18.94 -0.58
CA LYS A 152 15.71 -18.84 0.88
C LYS A 152 16.32 -17.57 1.44
N GLY A 153 15.93 -17.22 2.66
CA GLY A 153 16.51 -16.11 3.42
C GLY A 153 16.22 -14.74 2.82
N ASP A 154 17.21 -13.85 2.86
CA ASP A 154 17.06 -12.47 2.39
C ASP A 154 16.87 -12.39 0.87
N TYR A 155 17.41 -13.34 0.12
CA TYR A 155 17.27 -13.38 -1.33
C TYR A 155 15.82 -13.63 -1.77
N ASP A 156 15.13 -14.58 -1.13
CA ASP A 156 13.69 -14.80 -1.33
C ASP A 156 12.88 -13.52 -1.01
N SER A 157 13.19 -12.89 0.12
CA SER A 157 12.52 -11.64 0.53
C SER A 157 12.71 -10.53 -0.50
N LEU A 158 13.93 -10.38 -1.03
CA LEU A 158 14.24 -9.42 -2.09
C LEU A 158 13.44 -9.72 -3.35
N LEU A 159 13.44 -10.96 -3.84
CA LEU A 159 12.71 -11.35 -5.04
C LEU A 159 11.21 -11.07 -4.90
N GLN A 160 10.60 -11.44 -3.78
CA GLN A 160 9.20 -11.13 -3.52
C GLN A 160 8.94 -9.61 -3.55
N SER A 161 9.81 -8.80 -2.94
CA SER A 161 9.70 -7.35 -2.95
C SER A 161 9.80 -6.75 -4.36
N LEU A 162 10.65 -7.29 -5.23
CA LEU A 162 10.79 -6.83 -6.61
C LEU A 162 9.51 -7.04 -7.44
N PHE A 163 8.70 -8.05 -7.11
CA PHE A 163 7.40 -8.32 -7.75
C PHE A 163 6.20 -7.65 -7.04
N ARG A 164 6.41 -6.98 -5.91
CA ARG A 164 5.37 -6.18 -5.24
C ARG A 164 5.27 -4.80 -5.90
N GLY A 165 4.05 -4.35 -6.11
CA GLY A 165 3.79 -2.95 -6.46
C GLY A 165 4.25 -2.02 -5.35
N HIS A 166 4.73 -0.83 -5.72
CA HIS A 166 5.29 0.15 -4.80
C HIS A 166 4.45 0.34 -3.52
N MET A 167 3.14 0.59 -3.65
CA MET A 167 2.26 0.78 -2.48
C MET A 167 2.09 -0.48 -1.63
N LYS A 168 2.10 -1.66 -2.24
CA LYS A 168 2.04 -2.94 -1.50
C LYS A 168 3.35 -3.26 -0.78
N LEU A 169 4.48 -2.82 -1.34
CA LEU A 169 5.78 -2.96 -0.70
C LEU A 169 5.85 -2.05 0.54
N LEU A 170 5.52 -0.76 0.39
CA LEU A 170 5.45 0.17 1.52
C LEU A 170 4.49 -0.30 2.61
N ALA A 171 3.29 -0.77 2.24
CA ALA A 171 2.33 -1.32 3.19
C ALA A 171 2.88 -2.55 3.94
N TYR A 172 3.60 -3.43 3.23
CA TYR A 172 4.23 -4.60 3.82
C TYR A 172 5.34 -4.22 4.81
N ASP A 173 6.16 -3.23 4.48
CA ASP A 173 7.24 -2.75 5.35
C ASP A 173 6.68 -2.07 6.61
N LEU A 174 5.61 -1.28 6.47
CA LEU A 174 4.85 -0.73 7.61
C LEU A 174 4.30 -1.85 8.50
N PHE A 175 3.66 -2.86 7.91
CA PHE A 175 3.10 -3.99 8.66
C PHE A 175 4.19 -4.73 9.43
N LYS A 176 5.33 -5.03 8.78
CA LYS A 176 6.48 -5.66 9.43
C LYS A 176 7.04 -4.80 10.58
N GLY A 177 7.11 -3.48 10.39
CA GLY A 177 7.60 -2.54 11.40
C GLY A 177 6.72 -2.43 12.64
N MET A 178 5.42 -2.75 12.52
CA MET A 178 4.44 -2.64 13.62
C MET A 178 3.98 -3.97 14.21
N LYS A 179 4.17 -5.11 13.52
CA LYS A 179 3.69 -6.43 13.99
C LYS A 179 4.48 -6.97 15.20
N GLY A 180 5.72 -6.54 15.38
CA GLY A 180 6.65 -7.07 16.38
C GLY A 180 6.42 -6.56 17.80
N LEU A 181 7.31 -6.95 18.73
CA LEU A 181 7.39 -6.33 20.04
C LEU A 181 8.00 -4.93 19.90
N GLY A 182 7.21 -3.90 20.18
CA GLY A 182 7.58 -2.51 19.93
C GLY A 182 7.24 -2.07 18.51
N THR A 183 7.78 -0.93 18.10
CA THR A 183 7.53 -0.34 16.79
C THR A 183 8.85 0.12 16.20
N ASN A 184 9.06 -0.16 14.92
CA ASN A 184 10.20 0.40 14.19
C ASN A 184 9.82 1.79 13.66
N ASP A 185 9.95 2.80 14.52
CA ASP A 185 9.59 4.19 14.21
C ASP A 185 10.40 4.76 13.04
N THR A 186 11.61 4.25 12.78
CA THR A 186 12.44 4.64 11.64
C THR A 186 11.74 4.32 10.31
N VAL A 187 11.30 3.07 10.13
CA VAL A 187 10.58 2.63 8.93
C VAL A 187 9.26 3.40 8.77
N LEU A 188 8.56 3.64 9.88
CA LEU A 188 7.32 4.41 9.87
C LEU A 188 7.54 5.84 9.38
N ASN A 189 8.56 6.53 9.92
CA ASN A 189 8.89 7.91 9.58
C ASN A 189 9.35 8.05 8.12
N GLU A 190 10.25 7.17 7.68
CA GLU A 190 10.75 7.16 6.29
C GLU A 190 9.64 7.01 5.27
N ILE A 191 8.70 6.09 5.51
CA ILE A 191 7.60 5.83 4.59
C ILE A 191 6.58 6.97 4.61
N ILE A 192 6.08 7.35 5.80
CA ILE A 192 4.98 8.32 5.91
C ILE A 192 5.43 9.72 5.47
N CYS A 193 6.63 10.16 5.85
CA CYS A 193 7.09 11.51 5.51
C CYS A 193 7.49 11.68 4.04
N CYS A 194 7.71 10.59 3.30
CA CYS A 194 8.02 10.65 1.86
C CYS A 194 6.80 10.51 0.96
N CYS A 195 5.62 10.20 1.51
CA CYS A 195 4.40 10.03 0.73
C CYS A 195 3.58 11.33 0.64
N ASN A 196 3.10 11.67 -0.55
CA ASN A 196 2.10 12.73 -0.73
C ASN A 196 0.68 12.25 -0.36
N ASN A 197 -0.30 13.17 -0.34
CA ASN A 197 -1.68 12.86 0.06
C ASN A 197 -2.33 11.74 -0.76
N THR A 198 -2.04 11.67 -2.07
CA THR A 198 -2.53 10.60 -2.94
C THR A 198 -1.85 9.27 -2.63
N GLU A 199 -0.54 9.28 -2.40
CA GLU A 199 0.23 8.09 -2.02
C GLU A 199 -0.22 7.55 -0.67
N ILE A 200 -0.45 8.42 0.33
CA ILE A 200 -1.02 8.03 1.64
C ILE A 200 -2.39 7.33 1.47
N TYR A 201 -3.26 7.85 0.61
CA TYR A 201 -4.55 7.21 0.32
C TYR A 201 -4.37 5.81 -0.31
N MET A 202 -3.48 5.70 -1.30
CA MET A 202 -3.20 4.43 -1.97
C MET A 202 -2.50 3.43 -1.04
N LEU A 203 -1.61 3.90 -0.17
CA LEU A 203 -0.91 3.13 0.84
C LEU A 203 -1.89 2.55 1.85
N LYS A 204 -2.83 3.35 2.36
CA LYS A 204 -3.92 2.88 3.22
C LYS A 204 -4.70 1.74 2.54
N LYS A 205 -5.12 1.95 1.29
CA LYS A 205 -5.84 0.93 0.51
C LYS A 205 -5.02 -0.34 0.26
N ALA A 206 -3.70 -0.25 0.19
CA ALA A 206 -2.82 -1.40 0.01
C ALA A 206 -2.50 -2.15 1.32
N TYR A 207 -2.71 -1.49 2.46
CA TYR A 207 -2.48 -2.03 3.80
C TYR A 207 -3.70 -2.83 4.31
N ASP A 208 -4.91 -2.37 3.97
CA ASP A 208 -6.18 -3.06 4.24
C ASP A 208 -6.30 -4.40 3.49
#